data_AF-A0A7S0NPK4-F1
#
_entry.id   AF-A0A7S0NPK4-F1
#
_cell.length_a   1.000
_cell.length_b   1.000
_cell.length_c   1.000
_cell.angle_alpha   90.00
_cell.angle_beta   90.00
_cell.angle_gamma   90.00
#
_symmetry.space_group_name_H-M   'P 1'
#
loop_
_entity.id
_entity.type
_entity.pdbx_description
1 polymer ?
#
loop_
_entity_poly.entity_id
_entity_poly.type
_entity_poly.pdbx_seq_one_letter_code
_entity_poly.pdbx_strand_id
1 'polypeptide(L)'
;FGLSFAVSVALLCLWRILLAPALPGYRQLSAADRAVLANSFVSCYPALTGPFLALGALFSLPISDNDQVFTAAPSTLALRAIGLSCGYMLYDTAYSIWYKPLRSPLIIFHHVFSIVFFPYATLQHRAILLVLFFVITEATNIGQHMRVIMLKLGYERTKAYFVSVVGWAFAFFVV
;
A
#
# COMPACT_ATOMS: atom_id res chain seq x y z
N PHE A 1 -11.93 -8.63 -7.99
CA PHE A 1 -11.93 -7.27 -7.42
C PHE A 1 -12.63 -7.22 -6.07
N GLY A 2 -13.98 -7.25 -6.00
CA GLY A 2 -14.74 -6.95 -4.77
C GLY A 2 -14.37 -7.76 -3.53
N LEU A 3 -14.14 -9.08 -3.67
CA LEU A 3 -13.71 -9.92 -2.55
C LEU A 3 -12.35 -9.47 -1.99
N SER A 4 -11.36 -9.27 -2.85
CA SER A 4 -10.02 -8.81 -2.44
C SER A 4 -10.05 -7.44 -1.78
N PHE A 5 -10.89 -6.54 -2.27
CA PHE A 5 -11.13 -5.24 -1.65
C PHE A 5 -11.67 -5.39 -0.23
N ALA A 6 -12.75 -6.16 -0.05
CA ALA A 6 -13.37 -6.36 1.26
C ALA A 6 -12.40 -7.05 2.24
N VAL A 7 -11.66 -8.06 1.76
CA VAL A 7 -10.64 -8.77 2.55
C VAL A 7 -9.55 -7.81 3.00
N SER A 8 -9.05 -6.92 2.13
CA SER A 8 -8.02 -5.94 2.49
C SER A 8 -8.48 -5.02 3.61
N VAL A 9 -9.66 -4.42 3.48
CA VAL A 9 -10.24 -3.55 4.51
C VAL A 9 -10.42 -4.30 5.83
N ALA A 10 -11.02 -5.49 5.78
CA ALA A 10 -11.31 -6.30 6.96
C ALA A 10 -10.02 -6.72 7.69
N LEU A 11 -9.01 -7.20 6.95
CA LEU A 11 -7.72 -7.60 7.52
C LEU A 11 -7.00 -6.43 8.15
N LEU A 12 -6.95 -5.26 7.50
CA LEU A 12 -6.28 -4.08 8.06
C LEU A 12 -6.96 -3.60 9.36
N CYS A 13 -8.29 -3.57 9.39
CA CYS A 13 -9.05 -3.29 10.60
C CYS A 13 -8.76 -4.31 11.72
N LEU A 14 -8.79 -5.60 11.39
CA LEU A 14 -8.54 -6.68 12.35
C LEU A 14 -7.11 -6.61 12.90
N TRP A 15 -6.11 -6.44 12.04
CA TRP A 15 -4.71 -6.38 12.41
C TRP A 15 -4.40 -5.14 13.26
N ARG A 16 -5.05 -4.01 12.95
CA ARG A 16 -4.96 -2.81 13.79
C ARG A 16 -5.49 -3.06 15.21
N ILE A 17 -6.57 -3.82 15.34
CA ILE A 17 -7.20 -4.09 16.64
C ILE A 17 -6.42 -5.17 17.42
N LEU A 18 -5.96 -6.22 16.75
CA LEU A 18 -5.36 -7.39 17.39
C LEU A 18 -3.84 -7.34 17.47
N LEU A 19 -3.18 -6.97 16.36
CA LEU A 19 -1.72 -7.10 16.22
C LEU A 19 -0.97 -5.83 16.62
N ALA A 20 -1.44 -4.66 16.21
CA ALA A 20 -0.75 -3.41 16.54
C ALA A 20 -0.58 -3.20 18.07
N PRO A 21 -1.57 -3.52 18.94
CA PRO A 21 -1.40 -3.39 20.38
C PRO A 21 -0.42 -4.39 21.02
N ALA A 22 -0.05 -5.44 20.29
CA ALA A 22 0.94 -6.43 20.72
C ALA A 22 2.38 -6.01 20.40
N LEU A 23 2.57 -4.90 19.67
CA LEU A 23 3.90 -4.38 19.38
C LEU A 23 4.64 -3.96 20.66
N PRO A 24 5.96 -4.21 20.76
CA PRO A 24 6.76 -3.78 21.91
C PRO A 24 6.63 -2.27 22.15
N GLY A 25 6.48 -1.85 23.39
CA GLY A 25 6.41 -0.43 23.73
C GLY A 25 5.11 0.28 23.32
N TYR A 26 4.16 -0.39 22.64
CA TYR A 26 2.97 0.26 22.07
C TYR A 26 2.13 1.00 23.12
N ARG A 27 1.92 0.39 24.29
CA ARG A 27 1.07 0.98 25.35
C ARG A 27 1.72 2.19 26.02
N GLN A 28 3.06 2.27 25.98
CA GLN A 28 3.86 3.35 26.56
C GLN A 28 3.93 4.58 25.64
N LEU A 29 3.62 4.42 24.35
CA LEU A 29 3.60 5.53 23.38
C LEU A 29 2.41 6.47 23.59
N SER A 30 2.60 7.73 23.17
CA SER A 30 1.52 8.72 23.09
C SER A 30 0.40 8.24 22.17
N ALA A 31 -0.82 8.78 22.33
CA ALA A 31 -1.94 8.41 21.46
C ALA A 31 -1.65 8.70 19.97
N ALA A 32 -0.92 9.79 19.69
CA ALA A 32 -0.50 10.14 18.33
C ALA A 32 0.52 9.13 17.78
N ASP A 33 1.53 8.77 18.56
CA ASP A 33 2.56 7.82 18.12
C ASP A 33 2.01 6.41 17.95
N ARG A 34 1.08 5.98 18.83
CA ARG A 34 0.33 4.73 18.65
C ARG A 34 -0.40 4.68 17.33
N ALA A 35 -1.05 5.78 16.95
CA ALA A 35 -1.78 5.83 15.68
C ALA A 35 -0.82 5.70 14.48
N VAL A 36 0.29 6.43 14.50
CA VAL A 36 1.31 6.38 13.44
C VAL A 36 1.94 4.99 13.35
N LEU A 37 2.31 4.39 14.49
CA LEU A 37 2.89 3.05 14.54
C LEU A 37 1.90 1.99 14.07
N ALA A 38 0.66 2.01 14.58
CA ALA A 38 -0.37 1.05 14.19
C ALA A 38 -0.63 1.08 12.69
N ASN A 39 -0.81 2.28 12.11
CA ASN A 39 -1.05 2.42 10.68
C ASN A 39 0.14 1.91 9.87
N SER A 40 1.36 2.33 10.22
CA SER A 40 2.56 1.90 9.49
C SER A 40 2.76 0.39 9.54
N PHE A 41 2.48 -0.23 10.69
CA PHE A 41 2.60 -1.68 10.86
C PHE A 41 1.60 -2.44 9.99
N VAL A 42 0.32 -2.07 10.01
CA VAL A 42 -0.68 -2.79 9.20
C VAL A 42 -0.52 -2.51 7.71
N SER A 43 -0.08 -1.31 7.33
CA SER A 43 0.17 -0.93 5.92
C SER A 43 1.40 -1.62 5.30
N CYS A 44 2.23 -2.32 6.09
CA CYS A 44 3.23 -3.25 5.52
C CYS A 44 2.58 -4.40 4.73
N TYR A 45 1.38 -4.85 5.12
CA TYR A 45 0.67 -5.93 4.42
C TYR A 45 0.37 -5.62 2.94
N PRO A 46 -0.32 -4.52 2.60
CA PRO A 46 -0.59 -4.18 1.20
C PRO A 46 0.71 -3.91 0.43
N ALA A 47 1.69 -3.25 1.06
CA ALA A 47 3.00 -3.00 0.45
C ALA A 47 3.78 -4.30 0.10
N LEU A 48 3.53 -5.40 0.84
CA LEU A 48 4.13 -6.71 0.60
C LEU A 48 3.28 -7.66 -0.25
N THR A 49 2.05 -7.29 -0.60
CA THR A 49 1.12 -8.19 -1.32
C THR A 49 0.64 -7.61 -2.64
N GLY A 50 0.20 -6.35 -2.67
CA GLY A 50 -0.26 -5.65 -3.87
C GLY A 50 0.78 -5.67 -4.99
N PRO A 51 2.00 -5.16 -4.76
CA PRO A 51 3.04 -5.10 -5.79
C PRO A 51 3.40 -6.44 -6.42
N PHE A 52 3.52 -7.51 -5.62
CA PHE A 52 3.91 -8.82 -6.12
C PHE A 52 2.81 -9.47 -6.95
N LEU A 53 1.54 -9.30 -6.55
CA LEU A 53 0.41 -9.74 -7.35
C LEU A 53 0.31 -8.92 -8.65
N ALA A 54 0.52 -7.60 -8.59
CA ALA A 54 0.52 -6.75 -9.77
C ALA A 54 1.66 -7.10 -10.75
N LEU A 55 2.87 -7.37 -10.23
CA LEU A 55 4.01 -7.83 -11.01
C LEU A 55 3.71 -9.19 -11.67
N GLY A 56 3.11 -10.13 -10.93
CA GLY A 56 2.66 -11.39 -11.50
C GLY A 56 1.61 -11.19 -12.61
N ALA A 57 0.71 -10.22 -12.43
CA ALA A 57 -0.32 -9.90 -13.42
C ALA A 57 0.26 -9.23 -14.68
N LEU A 58 1.38 -8.51 -14.55
CA LEU A 58 2.07 -7.87 -15.67
C LEU A 58 2.45 -8.90 -16.75
N PHE A 59 2.88 -10.11 -16.37
CA PHE A 59 3.20 -11.19 -17.31
C PHE A 59 2.02 -11.72 -18.12
N SER A 60 0.79 -11.37 -17.75
CA SER A 60 -0.41 -11.71 -18.53
C SER A 60 -0.80 -10.66 -19.57
N LEU A 61 -0.12 -9.51 -19.60
CA LEU A 61 -0.38 -8.46 -20.57
C LEU A 61 0.44 -8.66 -21.87
N PRO A 62 -0.11 -8.31 -23.04
CA PRO A 62 0.61 -8.36 -24.30
C PRO A 62 1.54 -7.14 -24.44
N ILE A 63 2.57 -7.04 -23.59
CA ILE A 63 3.42 -5.83 -23.46
C ILE A 63 4.16 -5.48 -24.76
N SER A 64 4.43 -6.46 -25.61
CA SER A 64 5.06 -6.25 -26.92
C SER A 64 4.10 -5.72 -28.00
N ASP A 65 2.79 -5.75 -27.76
CA ASP A 65 1.76 -5.30 -28.69
C ASP A 65 1.22 -3.93 -28.25
N ASN A 66 1.77 -2.87 -28.85
CA ASN A 66 1.40 -1.49 -28.52
C ASN A 66 -0.09 -1.17 -28.77
N ASP A 67 -0.73 -1.88 -29.71
CA ASP A 67 -2.14 -1.64 -30.04
C ASP A 67 -3.07 -2.27 -29.01
N GLN A 68 -2.69 -3.43 -28.45
CA GLN A 68 -3.53 -4.18 -27.52
C GLN A 68 -3.19 -3.99 -26.04
N VAL A 69 -1.96 -3.59 -25.70
CA VAL A 69 -1.51 -3.51 -24.30
C VAL A 69 -2.35 -2.54 -23.46
N PHE A 70 -2.82 -1.44 -24.07
CA PHE A 70 -3.62 -0.43 -23.38
C PHE A 70 -5.10 -0.81 -23.23
N THR A 71 -5.58 -1.78 -24.02
CA THR A 71 -6.97 -2.26 -24.00
C THR A 71 -7.11 -3.71 -23.53
N ALA A 72 -6.02 -4.29 -23.02
CA ALA A 72 -6.00 -5.66 -22.56
C ALA A 72 -7.00 -5.88 -21.41
N ALA A 73 -7.71 -7.01 -21.46
CA ALA A 73 -8.59 -7.42 -20.38
C ALA A 73 -7.76 -7.76 -19.13
N PRO A 74 -8.25 -7.43 -17.92
CA PRO A 74 -7.51 -7.71 -16.70
C PRO A 74 -7.56 -9.20 -16.38
N SER A 75 -6.42 -9.78 -16.00
CA SER A 75 -6.38 -11.12 -15.44
C SER A 75 -6.99 -11.16 -14.03
N THR A 76 -7.34 -12.36 -13.56
CA THR A 76 -7.79 -12.57 -12.17
C THR A 76 -6.78 -12.03 -11.15
N LEU A 77 -5.49 -12.11 -11.46
CA LEU A 77 -4.42 -11.63 -10.61
C LEU A 77 -4.38 -10.09 -10.56
N ALA A 78 -4.56 -9.42 -11.71
CA ALA A 78 -4.72 -7.97 -11.76
C ALA A 78 -5.92 -7.50 -10.93
N LEU A 79 -7.08 -8.15 -11.11
CA LEU A 79 -8.29 -7.84 -10.35
C LEU A 79 -8.15 -8.04 -8.84
N ARG A 80 -7.27 -8.95 -8.40
CA ARG A 80 -6.94 -9.17 -6.98
C ARG A 80 -6.00 -8.09 -6.45
N ALA A 81 -4.91 -7.81 -7.17
CA ALA A 81 -3.94 -6.79 -6.79
C ALA A 81 -4.60 -5.41 -6.63
N ILE A 82 -5.40 -5.01 -7.62
CA ILE A 82 -6.09 -3.72 -7.65
C ILE A 82 -7.18 -3.66 -6.57
N GLY A 83 -7.88 -4.77 -6.34
CA GLY A 83 -8.83 -4.89 -5.23
C GLY A 83 -8.17 -4.68 -3.87
N LEU A 84 -7.05 -5.37 -3.61
CA LEU A 84 -6.30 -5.23 -2.35
C LEU A 84 -5.80 -3.79 -2.13
N SER A 85 -5.20 -3.19 -3.17
CA SER A 85 -4.70 -1.82 -3.17
C SER A 85 -5.82 -0.81 -2.88
N CYS A 86 -6.95 -0.89 -3.59
CA CYS A 86 -8.10 0.00 -3.33
C CYS A 86 -8.66 -0.17 -1.91
N GLY A 87 -8.72 -1.40 -1.39
CA GLY A 87 -9.18 -1.65 -0.04
C GLY A 87 -8.24 -1.05 1.02
N TYR A 88 -6.93 -1.14 0.80
CA TYR A 88 -5.92 -0.48 1.62
C TYR A 88 -6.09 1.04 1.57
N MET A 89 -6.17 1.63 0.38
CA MET A 89 -6.32 3.07 0.21
C MET A 89 -7.58 3.60 0.90
N LEU A 90 -8.69 2.84 0.88
CA LEU A 90 -9.90 3.22 1.61
C LEU A 90 -9.66 3.23 3.12
N TYR A 91 -9.07 2.14 3.64
CA TYR A 91 -8.72 2.04 5.05
C TYR A 91 -7.81 3.20 5.48
N ASP A 92 -6.73 3.47 4.73
CA ASP A 92 -5.74 4.50 5.06
C ASP A 92 -6.31 5.91 4.93
N THR A 93 -7.21 6.14 3.97
CA THR A 93 -7.96 7.41 3.85
C THR A 93 -8.82 7.65 5.08
N ALA A 94 -9.63 6.67 5.48
CA ALA A 94 -10.46 6.79 6.68
C ALA A 94 -9.60 7.00 7.94
N TYR A 95 -8.48 6.29 8.04
CA TYR A 95 -7.51 6.43 9.13
C TYR A 95 -6.90 7.85 9.17
N SER A 96 -6.44 8.35 8.03
CA SER A 96 -5.83 9.67 7.90
C SER A 96 -6.80 10.82 8.16
N ILE A 97 -8.09 10.64 7.83
CA ILE A 97 -9.14 11.59 8.19
C ILE A 97 -9.35 11.59 9.71
N TRP A 98 -9.38 10.42 10.35
CA TRP A 98 -9.63 10.30 11.78
C TRP A 98 -8.47 10.79 12.65
N TYR A 99 -7.23 10.45 12.29
CA TYR A 99 -6.05 10.73 13.08
C TYR A 99 -5.26 11.92 12.53
N LYS A 100 -5.35 13.06 13.22
CA LYS A 100 -4.64 14.30 12.85
C LYS A 100 -3.15 14.13 12.47
N PRO A 101 -2.34 13.30 13.17
CA PRO A 101 -0.92 13.13 12.81
C PRO A 101 -0.65 12.50 11.45
N LEU A 102 -1.62 11.77 10.88
CA LEU A 102 -1.50 11.13 9.57
C LEU A 102 -2.19 11.91 8.45
N ARG A 103 -2.90 12.99 8.79
CA ARG A 103 -3.72 13.71 7.83
C ARG A 103 -2.83 14.44 6.82
N SER A 104 -2.87 13.97 5.58
CA SER A 104 -2.23 14.62 4.43
C SER A 104 -3.25 14.79 3.30
N PRO A 105 -3.61 16.04 2.94
CA PRO A 105 -4.54 16.30 1.83
C PRO A 105 -4.09 15.69 0.51
N LEU A 106 -2.77 15.68 0.25
CA LEU A 106 -2.18 15.08 -0.95
C LEU A 106 -2.42 13.57 -0.99
N ILE A 107 -2.18 12.87 0.13
CA ILE A 107 -2.38 11.41 0.22
C ILE A 107 -3.87 11.06 0.14
N ILE A 108 -4.73 11.83 0.81
CA ILE A 108 -6.19 11.63 0.74
C ILE A 108 -6.67 11.81 -0.70
N PHE A 109 -6.24 12.86 -1.40
CA PHE A 109 -6.58 13.06 -2.80
C PHE A 109 -6.07 11.91 -3.68
N HIS A 110 -4.80 11.53 -3.52
CA HIS A 110 -4.20 10.41 -4.23
C HIS A 110 -5.00 9.11 -4.04
N HIS A 111 -5.36 8.76 -2.81
CA HIS A 111 -6.14 7.56 -2.51
C HIS A 111 -7.56 7.62 -3.08
N VAL A 112 -8.28 8.72 -2.88
CA VAL A 112 -9.65 8.86 -3.41
C VAL A 112 -9.65 8.78 -4.93
N PHE A 113 -8.67 9.41 -5.59
CA PHE A 113 -8.49 9.31 -7.02
C PHE A 113 -8.26 7.86 -7.45
N SER A 114 -7.29 7.15 -6.84
CA SER A 114 -6.99 5.75 -7.17
C SER A 114 -8.17 4.80 -6.93
N ILE A 115 -8.91 4.97 -5.83
CA ILE A 115 -10.10 4.14 -5.51
C ILE A 115 -11.20 4.27 -6.57
N VAL A 116 -11.32 5.43 -7.23
CA VAL A 116 -12.31 5.64 -8.28
C VAL A 116 -11.76 5.22 -9.65
N PHE A 117 -10.56 5.69 -10.00
CA PHE A 117 -10.02 5.53 -11.34
C PHE A 117 -9.45 4.15 -11.60
N PHE A 118 -8.81 3.49 -10.63
CA PHE A 118 -8.24 2.16 -10.86
C PHE A 118 -9.31 1.12 -11.19
N PRO A 119 -10.42 1.00 -10.43
CA PRO A 119 -11.48 0.05 -10.77
C PRO A 119 -12.15 0.41 -12.09
N TYR A 120 -12.43 1.70 -12.33
CA TYR A 120 -13.03 2.14 -13.59
C TYR A 120 -12.18 1.76 -14.80
N ALA A 121 -10.90 2.14 -14.81
CA ALA A 121 -9.98 1.86 -15.91
C ALA A 121 -9.87 0.35 -16.15
N THR A 122 -9.70 -0.42 -15.07
CA THR A 122 -9.56 -1.88 -15.12
C THR A 122 -10.81 -2.57 -15.67
N LEU A 123 -11.99 -2.22 -15.16
CA LEU A 123 -13.26 -2.86 -15.55
C LEU A 123 -13.71 -2.45 -16.96
N GLN A 124 -13.25 -1.30 -17.46
CA GLN A 124 -13.48 -0.86 -18.83
C GLN A 124 -12.38 -1.33 -19.80
N HIS A 125 -11.43 -2.15 -19.33
CA HIS A 125 -10.29 -2.64 -20.11
C HIS A 125 -9.49 -1.49 -20.71
N ARG A 126 -9.11 -0.51 -19.87
CA ARG A 126 -8.35 0.68 -20.26
C ARG A 126 -7.17 0.86 -19.32
N ALA A 127 -6.02 1.18 -19.89
CA ALA A 127 -4.83 1.60 -19.16
C ALA A 127 -4.40 0.62 -18.04
N ILE A 128 -4.68 -0.68 -18.19
CA ILE A 128 -4.38 -1.69 -17.17
C ILE A 128 -2.88 -1.76 -16.86
N LEU A 129 -2.03 -1.58 -17.88
CA LEU A 129 -0.58 -1.49 -17.72
C LEU A 129 -0.20 -0.36 -16.74
N LEU A 130 -0.81 0.82 -16.88
CA LEU A 130 -0.53 1.98 -16.03
C LEU A 130 -1.04 1.76 -14.60
N VAL A 131 -2.23 1.17 -14.45
CA VAL A 131 -2.78 0.83 -13.13
C VAL A 131 -1.87 -0.18 -12.42
N LEU A 132 -1.44 -1.24 -13.10
CA LEU A 132 -0.53 -2.24 -12.54
C LEU A 132 0.83 -1.63 -12.20
N PHE A 133 1.37 -0.74 -13.05
CA PHE A 133 2.59 0.01 -12.75
C PHE A 133 2.46 0.77 -11.43
N PHE A 134 1.40 1.56 -11.23
CA PHE A 134 1.21 2.27 -9.96
C PHE A 134 1.07 1.32 -8.76
N VAL A 135 0.35 0.22 -8.89
CA VAL A 135 0.25 -0.77 -7.80
C VAL A 135 1.62 -1.42 -7.51
N ILE A 136 2.48 -1.64 -8.51
CA ILE A 136 3.85 -2.12 -8.31
C ILE A 136 4.68 -1.12 -7.51
N THR A 137 4.53 0.19 -7.79
CA THR A 137 5.29 1.23 -7.07
C THR A 137 4.98 1.30 -5.57
N GLU A 138 3.85 0.73 -5.12
CA GLU A 138 3.56 0.59 -3.68
C GLU A 138 4.63 -0.24 -2.93
N ALA A 139 5.48 -1.00 -3.62
CA ALA A 139 6.62 -1.69 -3.01
C ALA A 139 7.58 -0.73 -2.29
N THR A 140 7.67 0.53 -2.76
CA THR A 140 8.47 1.57 -2.09
C THR A 140 7.97 1.89 -0.68
N ASN A 141 6.69 1.63 -0.40
CA ASN A 141 6.10 1.84 0.94
C ASN A 141 6.63 0.85 1.98
N ILE A 142 7.21 -0.29 1.59
CA ILE A 142 7.84 -1.23 2.53
C ILE A 142 8.93 -0.49 3.33
N GLY A 143 9.83 0.19 2.62
CA GLY A 143 10.91 0.95 3.26
C GLY A 143 10.40 2.13 4.09
N GLN A 144 9.38 2.83 3.59
CA GLN A 144 8.76 3.95 4.30
C GLN A 144 8.13 3.50 5.64
N HIS A 145 7.34 2.42 5.63
CA HIS A 145 6.71 1.90 6.83
C HIS A 145 7.73 1.31 7.80
N MET A 146 8.72 0.56 7.33
CA MET A 146 9.78 0.02 8.17
C MET A 146 10.56 1.13 8.88
N ARG A 147 10.90 2.21 8.17
CA ARG A 147 11.55 3.39 8.77
C ARG A 147 10.69 3.98 9.89
N VAL A 148 9.39 4.17 9.67
CA VAL A 148 8.49 4.74 10.69
C VAL A 148 8.36 3.81 11.89
N ILE A 149 8.20 2.50 11.66
CA ILE A 149 8.12 1.50 12.73
C ILE A 149 9.39 1.55 13.59
N MET A 150 10.56 1.48 12.97
CA MET A 150 11.83 1.51 13.70
C MET A 150 12.03 2.81 14.48
N LEU A 151 11.65 3.95 13.90
CA LEU A 151 11.70 5.24 14.59
C LEU A 151 10.78 5.28 15.82
N LYS A 152 9.54 4.78 15.70
CA LYS A 152 8.57 4.78 16.81
C LYS A 152 8.90 3.76 17.90
N LEU A 153 9.69 2.74 17.57
CA LEU A 153 10.20 1.76 18.53
C LEU A 153 11.56 2.15 19.14
N GLY A 154 12.15 3.30 18.78
CA GLY A 154 13.41 3.79 19.35
C GLY A 154 14.67 3.12 18.77
N TYR A 155 14.61 2.62 17.53
CA TYR A 155 15.71 1.93 16.86
C TYR A 155 16.52 2.82 15.91
N GLU A 156 16.36 4.14 15.94
CA GLU A 156 16.97 5.08 14.99
C GLU A 156 18.50 5.09 15.01
N ARG A 157 19.13 4.62 16.10
CA ARG A 157 20.59 4.53 16.25
C ARG A 157 21.18 3.20 15.76
N THR A 158 20.36 2.28 15.29
CA THR A 158 20.81 0.94 14.88
C THR A 158 21.33 0.92 13.44
N LYS A 159 22.25 -0.01 13.14
CA LYS A 159 22.69 -0.27 11.75
C LYS A 159 21.52 -0.66 10.85
N ALA A 160 20.55 -1.40 11.38
CA ALA A 160 19.36 -1.82 10.64
C ALA A 160 18.51 -0.61 10.21
N TYR A 161 18.37 0.43 11.06
CA TYR A 161 17.66 1.64 10.68
C TYR A 161 18.36 2.36 9.53
N PHE A 162 19.69 2.52 9.63
CA PHE A 162 20.48 3.13 8.57
C PHE A 162 20.32 2.39 7.24
N VAL A 163 20.45 1.06 7.24
CA VAL A 163 20.25 0.24 6.03
C VAL A 163 18.84 0.38 5.49
N SER A 164 17.80 0.39 6.35
CA SER A 164 16.42 0.59 5.93
C SER A 164 16.21 1.94 5.25
N VAL A 165 16.78 3.03 5.79
CA VAL A 165 16.64 4.37 5.21
C VAL A 165 17.38 4.50 3.89
N VAL A 166 18.63 4.05 3.82
CA VAL A 166 19.44 4.11 2.59
C VAL A 166 18.86 3.21 1.50
N GLY A 167 18.48 1.98 1.86
CA GLY A 167 17.86 1.03 0.94
C GLY A 167 16.53 1.54 0.39
N TRP A 168 15.70 2.14 1.25
CA TRP A 168 14.46 2.81 0.82
C TRP A 168 14.74 3.98 -0.12
N ALA A 169 15.69 4.86 0.21
CA ALA A 169 16.03 6.00 -0.63
C ALA A 169 16.50 5.57 -2.02
N PHE A 170 17.31 4.50 -2.11
CA PHE A 170 17.70 3.93 -3.39
C PHE A 170 16.50 3.32 -4.13
N ALA A 171 15.69 2.50 -3.46
CA ALA A 171 14.52 1.87 -4.06
C ALA A 171 13.52 2.89 -4.63
N PHE A 172 13.35 4.03 -3.98
CA PHE A 172 12.47 5.12 -4.44
C PHE A 172 12.85 5.68 -5.82
N PHE A 173 14.13 5.62 -6.20
CA PHE A 173 14.59 6.13 -7.51
C PHE A 173 14.65 5.06 -8.60
N VAL A 174 14.55 3.78 -8.24
CA VAL A 174 14.73 2.65 -9.17
C VAL A 174 13.41 1.95 -9.50
N VAL A 175 12.40 2.06 -8.63
CA VAL A 175 11.02 1.59 -8.83
C VAL A 175 10.18 2.72 -9.40
#